data_AF-A0A3C1H2B6-F1
#
_entry.id   AF-A0A3C1H2B6-F1
#
_cell.length_a   1.000
_cell.length_b   1.000
_cell.length_c   1.000
_cell.angle_alpha   90.00
_cell.angle_beta   90.00
_cell.angle_gamma   90.00
#
_symmetry.space_group_name_H-M   'P 1'
#
loop_
_entity.id
_entity.type
_entity.pdbx_description
1 polymer ?
#
loop_
_entity_poly.entity_id
_entity_poly.type
_entity_poly.pdbx_seq_one_letter_code
_entity_poly.pdbx_strand_id
1 'polypeptide(L)'
;MLHKIFGGIRMTWLFVIVFAVIAGAFTALMAITVPSGWSFHQIAATLEAWVVFAVFIISNCKKPLEAACKTFVFFLISQPLVYLIQVPFSALGFELFMYYPYWFKITLLTFPGAFLGWFITKDQWYSGLILSVMTLLQMLLGIGYVSQCIADFPHMLFAALFCFMSVPVMILGVFRSAAARNTALAVTAAGTVVISVLTYLIPSESTYYMMIESDLYPIDASWTVTVEHPEVCRAELTDENGGALRLKISLLQAGDTDIYLTNGTLTYSTEVSYFKSGSGYGYEIGDLTEVTNGSAAD
;
A
#
# COMPACT_ATOMS: atom_id res chain seq x y z
N MET A 1 23.77 -9.25 19.05
CA MET A 1 23.69 -9.94 17.74
C MET A 1 23.16 -9.00 16.66
N LEU A 2 22.06 -8.29 16.90
CA LEU A 2 21.46 -7.34 15.95
C LEU A 2 22.41 -6.22 15.47
N HIS A 3 23.22 -5.62 16.35
CA HIS A 3 24.21 -4.60 15.94
C HIS A 3 25.30 -5.11 14.98
N LYS A 4 25.50 -6.44 14.87
CA LYS A 4 26.41 -6.99 13.85
C LYS A 4 25.77 -6.97 12.46
N ILE A 5 24.44 -7.03 12.39
CA ILE A 5 23.67 -6.98 11.15
C ILE A 5 23.56 -5.53 10.65
N PHE A 6 23.37 -4.57 11.56
CA PHE A 6 23.25 -3.14 11.24
C PHE A 6 24.55 -2.38 11.58
N GLY A 7 25.51 -2.37 10.66
CA GLY A 7 26.80 -1.66 10.80
C GLY A 7 28.03 -2.57 10.90
N GLY A 8 27.84 -3.89 10.95
CA GLY A 8 28.93 -4.87 11.02
C GLY A 8 29.28 -5.54 9.69
N ILE A 9 28.51 -5.33 8.63
CA ILE A 9 28.68 -5.98 7.32
C ILE A 9 29.35 -5.03 6.35
N ARG A 10 30.39 -5.51 5.66
CA ARG A 10 31.02 -4.73 4.59
C ARG A 10 30.12 -4.72 3.36
N MET A 11 29.44 -3.60 3.16
CA MET A 11 28.50 -3.43 2.05
C MET A 11 29.26 -3.23 0.72
N THR A 12 29.83 -4.27 0.11
CA THR A 12 30.52 -4.14 -1.20
C THR A 12 29.52 -3.99 -2.35
N TRP A 13 29.96 -3.49 -3.51
CA TRP A 13 29.10 -3.42 -4.70
C TRP A 13 28.59 -4.79 -5.14
N LEU A 14 29.45 -5.81 -5.10
CA LEU A 14 29.06 -7.19 -5.38
C LEU A 14 27.95 -7.66 -4.44
N PHE A 15 28.09 -7.39 -3.15
CA PHE A 15 27.07 -7.75 -2.16
C PHE A 15 25.73 -7.07 -2.47
N VAL A 16 25.74 -5.77 -2.77
CA VAL A 16 24.52 -5.01 -3.10
C VAL A 16 23.84 -5.56 -4.35
N ILE A 17 24.59 -5.90 -5.39
CA ILE A 17 24.04 -6.48 -6.62
C ILE A 17 23.42 -7.85 -6.36
N VAL A 18 24.15 -8.75 -5.68
CA VAL A 18 23.64 -10.09 -5.33
C VAL A 18 22.40 -9.98 -4.45
N PHE A 19 22.43 -9.08 -3.46
CA PHE A 19 21.30 -8.84 -2.58
C PHE A 19 20.07 -8.32 -3.33
N ALA A 20 20.25 -7.38 -4.27
CA ALA A 20 19.17 -6.87 -5.11
C ALA A 20 18.55 -7.96 -5.99
N VAL A 21 19.38 -8.82 -6.59
CA VAL A 21 18.90 -9.94 -7.42
C VAL A 21 18.12 -10.95 -6.57
N ILE A 22 18.63 -11.33 -5.40
CA ILE A 22 17.95 -12.26 -4.50
C ILE A 22 16.63 -11.67 -4.00
N ALA A 23 16.62 -10.40 -3.56
CA ALA A 23 15.42 -9.73 -3.10
C ALA A 23 14.36 -9.65 -4.21
N GLY A 24 14.75 -9.22 -5.41
CA GLY A 24 13.84 -9.13 -6.54
C GLY A 24 13.28 -10.49 -6.99
N ALA A 25 14.13 -11.51 -7.08
CA ALA A 25 13.70 -12.86 -7.44
C ALA A 25 12.79 -13.49 -6.38
N PHE A 26 13.13 -13.33 -5.10
CA PHE A 26 12.30 -13.81 -3.99
C PHE A 26 10.94 -13.13 -4.01
N THR A 27 10.90 -11.80 -4.15
CA THR A 27 9.65 -11.05 -4.22
C THR A 27 8.78 -11.51 -5.40
N ALA A 28 9.37 -11.66 -6.59
CA ALA A 28 8.63 -12.14 -7.75
C ALA A 28 8.08 -13.54 -7.54
N LEU A 29 8.86 -14.45 -6.96
CA LEU A 29 8.42 -15.81 -6.68
C LEU A 29 7.24 -15.82 -5.70
N MET A 30 7.30 -15.02 -4.65
CA MET A 30 6.18 -14.90 -3.72
C MET A 30 4.94 -14.30 -4.40
N ALA A 31 5.10 -13.29 -5.26
CA ALA A 31 3.99 -12.70 -6.01
C ALA A 31 3.30 -13.70 -6.97
N ILE A 32 4.07 -14.62 -7.56
CA ILE A 32 3.55 -15.65 -8.49
C ILE A 32 2.92 -16.82 -7.75
N THR A 33 3.55 -17.29 -6.67
CA THR A 33 3.21 -18.57 -6.03
C THR A 33 2.26 -18.44 -4.85
N VAL A 34 2.19 -17.25 -4.24
CA VAL A 34 1.36 -17.01 -3.06
C VAL A 34 0.12 -16.21 -3.48
N PRO A 35 -1.09 -16.65 -3.08
CA PRO A 35 -2.32 -15.91 -3.35
C PRO A 35 -2.27 -14.47 -2.84
N SER A 36 -2.89 -13.54 -3.55
CA SER A 36 -2.87 -12.09 -3.25
C SER A 36 -3.41 -11.72 -1.87
N GLY A 37 -4.33 -12.53 -1.33
CA GLY A 37 -4.89 -12.35 0.02
C GLY A 37 -3.98 -12.79 1.16
N TRP A 38 -2.77 -13.29 0.90
CA TRP A 38 -1.91 -13.87 1.93
C TRP A 38 -0.71 -13.00 2.27
N SER A 39 -0.29 -13.06 3.54
CA SER A 39 0.78 -12.24 4.10
C SER A 39 2.08 -12.24 3.28
N PHE A 40 2.51 -13.39 2.75
CA PHE A 40 3.78 -13.48 2.01
C PHE A 40 3.72 -12.81 0.64
N HIS A 41 2.56 -12.81 -0.01
CA HIS A 41 2.34 -12.04 -1.23
C HIS A 41 2.46 -10.54 -0.92
N GLN A 42 1.78 -10.09 0.13
CA GLN A 42 1.78 -8.68 0.52
C GLN A 42 3.18 -8.22 0.91
N ILE A 43 3.82 -8.83 1.91
CA ILE A 43 5.18 -8.47 2.37
C ILE A 43 6.19 -8.35 1.21
N ALA A 44 6.06 -9.20 0.19
CA ALA A 44 6.90 -9.18 -0.99
C ALA A 44 6.55 -8.01 -1.94
N ALA A 45 5.26 -7.77 -2.18
CA ALA A 45 4.73 -6.82 -3.15
C ALA A 45 4.62 -5.38 -2.63
N THR A 46 4.66 -5.16 -1.31
CA THR A 46 4.48 -3.84 -0.67
C THR A 46 5.75 -3.36 0.05
N LEU A 47 5.73 -2.13 0.59
CA LEU A 47 6.91 -1.37 0.99
C LEU A 47 7.68 -1.90 2.22
N GLU A 48 7.08 -2.77 3.02
CA GLU A 48 7.53 -3.14 4.37
C GLU A 48 8.89 -3.80 4.35
N ALA A 49 9.09 -4.78 3.44
CA ALA A 49 10.36 -5.47 3.31
C ALA A 49 11.44 -4.53 2.74
N TRP A 50 11.05 -3.68 1.79
CA TRP A 50 11.94 -2.72 1.14
C TRP A 50 12.47 -1.64 2.10
N VAL A 51 11.65 -1.19 3.05
CA VAL A 51 12.09 -0.28 4.13
C VAL A 51 13.17 -0.95 4.98
N VAL A 52 12.98 -2.21 5.37
CA VAL A 52 13.97 -2.97 6.15
C VAL A 52 15.27 -3.14 5.35
N PHE A 53 15.18 -3.46 4.05
CA PHE A 53 16.34 -3.57 3.17
C PHE A 53 17.09 -2.25 3.01
N ALA A 54 16.38 -1.13 2.87
CA ALA A 54 16.98 0.20 2.80
C ALA A 54 17.74 0.53 4.09
N VAL A 55 17.12 0.35 5.27
CA VAL A 55 17.76 0.61 6.57
C VAL A 55 18.99 -0.30 6.77
N PHE A 56 18.88 -1.57 6.35
CA PHE A 56 19.99 -2.51 6.38
C PHE A 56 21.18 -2.05 5.52
N ILE A 57 20.95 -1.61 4.27
CA ILE A 57 22.02 -1.11 3.40
C ILE A 57 22.63 0.18 3.99
N ILE A 58 21.78 1.13 4.37
CA ILE A 58 22.18 2.45 4.88
C ILE A 58 23.06 2.31 6.13
N SER A 59 22.63 1.50 7.08
CA SER A 59 23.33 1.32 8.37
C SER A 59 24.72 0.70 8.24
N ASN A 60 24.98 -0.03 7.15
CA ASN A 60 26.27 -0.68 6.87
C ASN A 60 27.20 0.15 5.95
N CYS A 61 26.77 1.32 5.50
CA CYS A 61 27.57 2.21 4.67
C CYS A 61 28.39 3.21 5.50
N LYS A 62 29.59 3.58 5.02
CA LYS A 62 30.50 4.46 5.77
C LYS A 62 30.31 5.94 5.44
N LYS A 63 29.70 6.25 4.30
CA LYS A 63 29.50 7.62 3.82
C LYS A 63 28.05 7.81 3.35
N PRO A 64 27.50 9.04 3.44
CA PRO A 64 26.13 9.31 3.01
C PRO A 64 25.94 9.10 1.50
N LEU A 65 26.90 9.54 0.68
CA LEU A 65 26.84 9.30 -0.77
C LEU A 65 26.95 7.81 -1.13
N GLU A 66 27.73 7.04 -0.36
CA GLU A 66 27.83 5.60 -0.54
C GLU A 66 26.49 4.90 -0.21
N ALA A 67 25.83 5.31 0.89
CA ALA A 67 24.50 4.82 1.25
C ALA A 67 23.46 5.16 0.18
N ALA A 68 23.47 6.41 -0.32
CA ALA A 68 22.59 6.88 -1.38
C ALA A 68 22.75 6.06 -2.65
N CYS A 69 23.97 5.94 -3.18
CA CYS A 69 24.21 5.20 -4.42
C CYS A 69 23.89 3.71 -4.28
N LYS A 70 24.22 3.08 -3.15
CA LYS A 70 23.98 1.63 -2.97
C LYS A 70 22.51 1.30 -2.78
N THR A 71 21.79 2.13 -2.02
CA THR A 71 20.34 1.96 -1.87
C THR A 71 19.64 2.21 -3.20
N PHE A 72 20.02 3.28 -3.91
CA PHE A 72 19.49 3.57 -5.24
C PHE A 72 19.72 2.42 -6.23
N VAL A 73 20.96 1.91 -6.34
CA VAL A 73 21.29 0.79 -7.24
C VAL A 73 20.56 -0.49 -6.82
N PHE A 74 20.40 -0.74 -5.52
CA PHE A 74 19.63 -1.87 -5.03
C PHE A 74 18.18 -1.84 -5.54
N PHE A 75 17.48 -0.70 -5.43
CA PHE A 75 16.11 -0.55 -5.96
C PHE A 75 16.10 -0.57 -7.50
N LEU A 76 17.06 0.07 -8.15
CA LEU A 76 17.16 0.12 -9.60
C LEU A 76 17.32 -1.27 -10.25
N ILE A 77 17.96 -2.22 -9.55
CA ILE A 77 18.07 -3.60 -10.01
C ILE A 77 16.86 -4.42 -9.59
N SER A 78 16.49 -4.38 -8.31
CA SER A 78 15.47 -5.26 -7.75
C SER A 78 14.09 -4.98 -8.31
N GLN A 79 13.68 -3.72 -8.45
CA GLN A 79 12.32 -3.37 -8.87
C GLN A 79 12.01 -3.81 -10.31
N PRO A 80 12.80 -3.48 -11.35
CA PRO A 80 12.57 -4.02 -12.70
C PRO A 80 12.61 -5.55 -12.74
N LEU A 81 13.51 -6.17 -11.98
CA LEU A 81 13.66 -7.62 -11.95
C LEU A 81 12.40 -8.32 -11.45
N VAL A 82 11.73 -7.74 -10.44
CA VAL A 82 10.44 -8.23 -9.92
C VAL A 82 9.41 -8.34 -11.04
N TYR A 83 9.28 -7.30 -11.87
CA TYR A 83 8.36 -7.28 -13.00
C TYR A 83 8.78 -8.25 -14.11
N LEU A 84 10.06 -8.26 -14.49
CA LEU A 84 10.57 -9.13 -15.56
C LEU A 84 10.33 -10.61 -15.27
N ILE A 85 10.48 -11.04 -14.02
CA ILE A 85 10.23 -12.44 -13.63
C ILE A 85 8.74 -12.76 -13.66
N GLN A 86 7.87 -11.80 -13.35
CA GLN A 86 6.41 -11.99 -13.35
C GLN A 86 5.79 -12.00 -14.75
N VAL A 87 6.35 -11.28 -15.72
CA VAL A 87 5.84 -11.21 -17.11
C VAL A 87 5.40 -12.57 -17.69
N PRO A 88 6.23 -13.63 -17.69
CA PRO A 88 5.86 -14.90 -18.29
C PRO A 88 4.76 -15.67 -17.54
N PHE A 89 4.43 -15.27 -16.31
CA PHE A 89 3.42 -15.92 -15.46
C PHE A 89 2.18 -15.05 -15.21
N SER A 90 2.15 -13.83 -15.74
CA SER A 90 1.03 -12.90 -15.60
C SER A 90 0.15 -12.93 -16.84
N ALA A 91 -1.17 -12.92 -16.65
CA ALA A 91 -2.13 -12.79 -17.75
C ALA A 91 -1.96 -11.47 -18.53
N LEU A 92 -1.44 -10.43 -17.87
CA LEU A 92 -1.14 -9.13 -18.47
C LEU A 92 0.17 -9.11 -19.30
N GLY A 93 1.01 -10.14 -19.18
CA GLY A 93 2.32 -10.16 -19.85
C GLY A 93 3.15 -8.90 -19.58
N PHE A 94 3.59 -8.22 -20.65
CA PHE A 94 4.36 -6.97 -20.55
C PHE A 94 3.54 -5.77 -20.08
N GLU A 95 2.21 -5.81 -20.16
CA GLU A 95 1.35 -4.72 -19.68
C GLU A 95 1.48 -4.52 -18.16
N LEU A 96 1.98 -5.52 -17.42
CA LEU A 96 2.30 -5.40 -16.00
C LEU A 96 3.26 -4.22 -15.70
N PHE A 97 4.07 -3.79 -16.67
CA PHE A 97 4.93 -2.62 -16.53
C PHE A 97 4.17 -1.29 -16.43
N MET A 98 2.86 -1.25 -16.68
CA MET A 98 2.03 -0.06 -16.42
C MET A 98 2.06 0.38 -14.95
N TYR A 99 2.34 -0.54 -14.02
CA TYR A 99 2.46 -0.26 -12.59
C TYR A 99 3.88 0.15 -12.16
N TYR A 100 4.89 -0.06 -13.01
CA TYR A 100 6.29 0.27 -12.73
C TYR A 100 6.57 1.77 -12.47
N PRO A 101 5.87 2.76 -13.08
CA PRO A 101 6.10 4.17 -12.81
C PRO A 101 5.99 4.56 -11.32
N TYR A 102 5.15 3.88 -10.54
CA TYR A 102 5.07 4.06 -9.09
C TYR A 102 6.41 3.69 -8.41
N TRP A 103 6.93 2.50 -8.69
CA TRP A 103 8.20 2.01 -8.16
C TRP A 103 9.41 2.79 -8.68
N PHE A 104 9.36 3.30 -9.90
CA PHE A 104 10.39 4.17 -10.43
C PHE A 104 10.51 5.47 -9.62
N LYS A 105 9.38 6.09 -9.25
CA LYS A 105 9.36 7.28 -8.37
C LYS A 105 9.98 6.97 -6.99
N ILE A 106 9.61 5.83 -6.39
CA ILE A 106 10.21 5.39 -5.11
C ILE A 106 11.72 5.17 -5.27
N THR A 107 12.13 4.50 -6.34
CA THR A 107 13.56 4.26 -6.65
C THR A 107 14.32 5.58 -6.71
N LEU A 108 13.78 6.59 -7.40
CA LEU A 108 14.40 7.92 -7.46
C LEU A 108 14.50 8.58 -6.07
N LEU A 109 13.44 8.49 -5.26
CA LEU A 109 13.40 9.04 -3.90
C LEU A 109 14.33 8.30 -2.92
N THR A 110 14.73 7.07 -3.22
CA THR A 110 15.68 6.35 -2.36
C THR A 110 17.06 7.00 -2.34
N PHE A 111 17.45 7.75 -3.38
CA PHE A 111 18.73 8.44 -3.39
C PHE A 111 18.82 9.56 -2.31
N PRO A 112 17.96 10.61 -2.33
CA PRO A 112 17.95 11.61 -1.27
C PRO A 112 17.53 11.01 0.08
N GLY A 113 16.60 10.05 0.07
CA GLY A 113 16.15 9.37 1.29
C GLY A 113 17.27 8.62 2.01
N ALA A 114 18.10 7.86 1.29
CA ALA A 114 19.22 7.13 1.87
C ALA A 114 20.41 8.04 2.23
N PHE A 115 20.61 9.15 1.51
CA PHE A 115 21.60 10.16 1.88
C PHE A 115 21.29 10.74 3.27
N LEU A 116 20.03 11.16 3.50
CA LEU A 116 19.55 11.65 4.80
C LEU A 116 19.45 10.52 5.83
N GLY A 117 19.01 9.34 5.41
CA GLY A 117 18.91 8.14 6.23
C GLY A 117 20.25 7.74 6.82
N TRP A 118 21.38 8.01 6.15
CA TRP A 118 22.71 7.67 6.66
C TRP A 118 23.03 8.31 8.03
N PHE A 119 22.41 9.44 8.37
CA PHE A 119 22.58 10.07 9.68
C PHE A 119 22.03 9.22 10.85
N ILE A 120 21.32 8.12 10.59
CA ILE A 120 20.98 7.14 11.63
C ILE A 120 22.24 6.48 12.22
N THR A 121 23.33 6.38 11.45
CA THR A 121 24.59 5.77 11.91
C THR A 121 25.35 6.61 12.92
N LYS A 122 24.93 7.87 13.15
CA LYS A 122 25.53 8.76 14.15
C LYS A 122 25.14 8.42 15.59
N ASP A 123 24.08 7.62 15.77
CA ASP A 123 23.61 7.16 17.09
C ASP A 123 23.34 8.30 18.09
N GLN A 124 22.91 9.46 17.58
CA GLN A 124 22.51 10.63 18.37
C GLN A 124 20.99 10.70 18.52
N TRP A 125 20.48 11.55 19.41
CA TRP A 125 19.02 11.70 19.60
C TRP A 125 18.27 12.01 18.28
N TYR A 126 18.83 12.88 17.43
CA TYR A 126 18.24 13.22 16.13
C TYR A 126 18.29 12.06 15.13
N SER A 127 19.25 11.13 15.28
CA SER A 127 19.27 9.89 14.49
C SER A 127 17.99 9.08 14.73
N GLY A 128 17.49 9.08 15.98
CA GLY A 128 16.21 8.48 16.34
C GLY A 128 15.02 9.11 15.62
N LEU A 129 15.02 10.44 15.43
CA LEU A 129 13.99 11.13 14.64
C LEU A 129 14.00 10.69 13.17
N ILE A 130 15.19 10.57 12.57
CA ILE A 130 15.33 10.17 11.17
C ILE A 130 14.81 8.74 10.96
N LEU A 131 15.19 7.79 11.84
CA LEU A 131 14.68 6.43 11.76
C LEU A 131 13.16 6.37 12.03
N SER A 132 12.65 7.26 12.89
CA SER A 132 11.22 7.28 13.26
C SER A 132 10.30 7.49 12.07
N VAL A 133 10.72 8.22 11.03
CA VAL A 133 9.93 8.41 9.81
C VAL A 133 9.68 7.07 9.10
N MET A 134 10.72 6.24 8.99
CA MET A 134 10.63 4.93 8.34
C MET A 134 9.88 3.92 9.20
N THR A 135 10.08 3.93 10.51
CA THR A 135 9.35 3.03 11.42
C THR A 135 7.90 3.44 11.58
N LEU A 136 7.56 4.72 11.48
CA LEU A 136 6.16 5.17 11.42
C LEU A 136 5.46 4.64 10.18
N LEU A 137 6.08 4.76 9.00
CA LEU A 137 5.56 4.16 7.77
C LEU A 137 5.30 2.65 7.94
N GLN A 138 6.25 1.94 8.56
CA GLN A 138 6.11 0.51 8.85
C GLN A 138 4.91 0.22 9.79
N MET A 139 4.72 1.03 10.84
CA MET A 139 3.59 0.89 11.75
C MET A 139 2.24 1.16 11.06
N LEU A 140 2.20 2.12 10.13
CA LEU A 140 0.99 2.42 9.37
C LEU A 140 0.56 1.26 8.48
N LEU A 141 1.52 0.65 7.77
CA LEU A 141 1.29 -0.55 6.99
C LEU A 141 0.81 -1.70 7.90
N GLY A 142 1.45 -1.85 9.06
CA GLY A 142 1.05 -2.82 10.09
C GLY A 142 -0.39 -2.66 10.58
N ILE A 143 -0.84 -1.42 10.83
CA ILE A 143 -2.24 -1.14 11.20
C ILE A 143 -3.19 -1.52 10.07
N GLY A 144 -2.84 -1.22 8.81
CA GLY A 144 -3.61 -1.65 7.65
C GLY A 144 -3.79 -3.17 7.60
N TYR A 145 -2.72 -3.93 7.83
CA TYR A 145 -2.80 -5.40 7.90
C TYR A 145 -3.56 -5.92 9.11
N VAL A 146 -3.55 -5.23 10.25
CA VAL A 146 -4.39 -5.62 11.40
C VAL A 146 -5.86 -5.49 11.04
N SER A 147 -6.26 -4.40 10.40
CA SER A 147 -7.64 -4.22 9.95
C SER A 147 -8.07 -5.35 9.00
N GLN A 148 -7.23 -5.67 8.01
CA GLN A 148 -7.49 -6.79 7.09
C GLN A 148 -7.49 -8.15 7.81
N CYS A 149 -6.61 -8.36 8.80
CA CYS A 149 -6.54 -9.60 9.57
C CYS A 149 -7.74 -9.78 10.49
N ILE A 150 -8.37 -8.71 10.97
CA ILE A 150 -9.62 -8.77 11.74
C ILE A 150 -10.78 -9.16 10.81
N ALA A 151 -10.79 -8.64 9.57
CA ALA A 151 -11.81 -8.97 8.59
C ALA A 151 -11.70 -10.41 8.06
N ASP A 152 -10.48 -10.88 7.79
CA ASP A 152 -10.21 -12.22 7.23
C ASP A 152 -9.02 -12.89 7.94
N PHE A 153 -9.27 -13.38 9.15
CA PHE A 153 -8.28 -14.10 9.95
C PHE A 153 -8.05 -15.51 9.37
N PRO A 154 -6.81 -16.01 9.21
CA PRO A 154 -5.52 -15.47 9.70
C PRO A 154 -4.61 -14.86 8.61
N HIS A 155 -5.11 -14.65 7.38
CA HIS A 155 -4.25 -14.54 6.20
C HIS A 155 -3.26 -13.36 6.23
N MET A 156 -3.59 -12.27 6.94
CA MET A 156 -2.74 -11.07 7.08
C MET A 156 -1.97 -10.97 8.41
N LEU A 157 -2.05 -12.00 9.26
CA LEU A 157 -1.41 -11.99 10.58
C LEU A 157 0.12 -11.85 10.47
N PHE A 158 0.75 -12.57 9.54
CA PHE A 158 2.21 -12.51 9.41
C PHE A 158 2.69 -11.18 8.84
N ALA A 159 1.93 -10.53 7.94
CA ALA A 159 2.24 -9.20 7.44
C ALA A 159 2.16 -8.15 8.54
N ALA A 160 1.10 -8.21 9.37
CA ALA A 160 0.96 -7.37 10.55
C ALA A 160 2.14 -7.58 11.52
N LEU A 161 2.42 -8.84 11.89
CA LEU A 161 3.52 -9.18 12.79
C LEU A 161 4.87 -8.73 12.23
N PHE A 162 5.12 -8.90 10.93
CA PHE A 162 6.35 -8.45 10.30
C PHE A 162 6.54 -6.93 10.44
N CYS A 163 5.48 -6.15 10.23
CA CYS A 163 5.51 -4.69 10.42
C CYS A 163 5.85 -4.32 11.87
N PHE A 164 5.12 -4.85 12.84
CA PHE A 164 5.33 -4.52 14.25
C PHE A 164 6.67 -5.01 14.80
N MET A 165 7.14 -6.18 14.35
CA MET A 165 8.38 -6.78 14.85
C MET A 165 9.63 -6.18 14.17
N SER A 166 9.53 -5.74 12.92
CA SER A 166 10.66 -5.12 12.22
C SER A 166 11.05 -3.77 12.83
N VAL A 167 10.11 -3.02 13.41
CA VAL A 167 10.37 -1.74 14.10
C VAL A 167 11.34 -1.86 15.28
N PRO A 168 11.08 -2.67 16.33
CA PRO A 168 12.02 -2.83 17.42
C PRO A 168 13.32 -3.49 16.95
N VAL A 169 13.29 -4.37 15.96
CA VAL A 169 14.50 -4.95 15.36
C VAL A 169 15.39 -3.88 14.74
N MET A 170 14.82 -2.95 13.96
CA MET A 170 15.57 -1.84 13.37
C MET A 170 16.09 -0.88 14.44
N ILE A 171 15.25 -0.46 15.39
CA ILE A 171 15.63 0.50 16.44
C ILE A 171 16.75 -0.07 17.32
N LEU A 172 16.56 -1.28 17.85
CA LEU A 172 17.53 -1.93 18.71
C LEU A 172 18.77 -2.41 17.96
N GLY A 173 18.64 -2.71 16.66
CA GLY A 173 19.74 -3.10 15.81
C GLY A 173 20.66 -1.95 15.43
N VAL A 174 20.08 -0.80 15.08
CA VAL A 174 20.84 0.38 14.63
C VAL A 174 21.44 1.15 15.81
N PHE A 175 20.69 1.38 16.89
CA PHE A 175 21.12 2.26 17.96
C PHE A 175 21.71 1.52 19.17
N ARG A 176 22.81 2.05 19.69
CA ARG A 176 23.39 1.62 20.98
C ARG A 176 23.04 2.61 22.08
N SER A 177 23.02 3.90 21.73
CA SER A 177 22.64 4.99 22.62
C SER A 177 21.19 4.86 23.10
N ALA A 178 20.99 4.97 24.42
CA ALA A 178 19.66 5.04 25.00
C ALA A 178 18.89 6.27 24.51
N ALA A 179 19.58 7.39 24.25
CA ALA A 179 18.94 8.61 23.77
C ALA A 179 18.33 8.39 22.38
N ALA A 180 19.09 7.87 21.41
CA ALA A 180 18.60 7.60 20.05
C ALA A 180 17.45 6.58 20.05
N ARG A 181 17.58 5.51 20.83
CA ARG A 181 16.53 4.48 20.99
C ARG A 181 15.24 5.07 21.56
N ASN A 182 15.33 5.79 22.67
CA ASN A 182 14.16 6.32 23.35
C ASN A 182 13.47 7.38 22.49
N THR A 183 14.23 8.21 21.77
CA THR A 183 13.65 9.14 20.79
C THR A 183 12.91 8.39 19.68
N ALA A 184 13.52 7.38 19.07
CA ALA A 184 12.87 6.61 18.00
C ALA A 184 11.59 5.91 18.48
N LEU A 185 11.63 5.27 19.65
CA LEU A 185 10.49 4.58 20.25
C LEU A 185 9.38 5.56 20.63
N ALA A 186 9.72 6.67 21.29
CA ALA A 186 8.73 7.66 21.72
C ALA A 186 8.03 8.30 20.53
N VAL A 187 8.78 8.71 19.51
CA VAL A 187 8.20 9.35 18.31
C VAL A 187 7.40 8.35 17.48
N THR A 188 7.89 7.11 17.33
CA THR A 188 7.12 6.08 16.63
C THR A 188 5.83 5.77 17.36
N ALA A 189 5.87 5.53 18.68
CA ALA A 189 4.67 5.23 19.46
C ALA A 189 3.68 6.39 19.46
N ALA A 190 4.15 7.63 19.71
CA ALA A 190 3.29 8.81 19.70
C ALA A 190 2.68 9.05 18.32
N GLY A 191 3.47 8.96 17.24
CA GLY A 191 2.98 9.14 15.88
C GLY A 191 1.99 8.04 15.47
N THR A 192 2.23 6.79 15.85
CA THR A 192 1.27 5.69 15.63
C THR A 192 -0.05 5.95 16.35
N VAL A 193 -0.03 6.38 17.61
CA VAL A 193 -1.26 6.72 18.36
C VAL A 193 -2.00 7.87 17.69
N VAL A 194 -1.29 8.97 17.38
CA VAL A 194 -1.88 10.15 16.73
C VAL A 194 -2.52 9.76 15.40
N ILE A 195 -1.81 9.01 14.54
CA ILE A 195 -2.36 8.63 13.24
C ILE A 195 -3.52 7.67 13.41
N SER A 196 -3.45 6.69 14.31
CA SER A 196 -4.57 5.77 14.57
C SER A 196 -5.83 6.52 15.01
N VAL A 197 -5.67 7.52 15.89
CA VAL A 197 -6.76 8.39 16.34
C VAL A 197 -7.28 9.24 15.18
N LEU A 198 -6.41 9.86 14.38
CA LEU A 198 -6.82 10.67 13.24
C LEU A 198 -7.54 9.83 12.18
N THR A 199 -7.06 8.63 11.87
CA THR A 199 -7.74 7.69 10.96
C THR A 199 -9.11 7.27 11.47
N TYR A 200 -9.29 7.18 12.80
CA TYR A 200 -10.60 6.88 13.38
C TYR A 200 -11.55 8.09 13.40
N LEU A 201 -11.01 9.31 13.55
CA LEU A 201 -11.80 10.54 13.68
C LEU A 201 -12.11 11.21 12.33
N ILE A 202 -11.25 11.04 11.34
CA ILE A 202 -11.43 11.59 9.99
C ILE A 202 -12.07 10.49 9.14
N PRO A 203 -13.33 10.64 8.70
CA PRO A 203 -13.93 9.70 7.76
C PRO A 203 -13.05 9.67 6.49
N SER A 204 -12.49 8.51 6.18
CA SER A 204 -11.74 8.33 4.96
C SER A 204 -12.72 8.32 3.79
N GLU A 205 -12.65 9.34 2.92
CA GLU A 205 -13.27 9.26 1.62
C GLU A 205 -12.68 8.05 0.90
N SER A 206 -13.49 7.01 0.69
CA SER A 206 -13.05 5.77 0.06
C SER A 206 -13.58 5.75 -1.35
N THR A 207 -12.69 5.78 -2.34
CA THR A 207 -13.07 5.69 -3.75
C THR A 207 -12.98 4.24 -4.22
N TYR A 208 -14.11 3.71 -4.68
CA TYR A 208 -14.25 2.41 -5.31
C TYR A 208 -14.50 2.58 -6.81
N TYR A 209 -14.03 1.63 -7.61
CA TYR A 209 -14.28 1.58 -9.05
C TYR A 209 -14.98 0.25 -9.38
N MET A 210 -16.22 0.33 -9.84
CA MET A 210 -16.93 -0.81 -10.42
C MET A 210 -16.66 -0.83 -11.92
N MET A 211 -16.14 -1.95 -12.43
CA MET A 211 -16.05 -2.19 -13.87
C MET A 211 -17.45 -2.45 -14.41
N ILE A 212 -17.86 -1.71 -15.44
CA ILE A 212 -19.11 -2.01 -16.14
C ILE A 212 -18.78 -2.90 -17.33
N GLU A 213 -19.24 -4.15 -17.26
CA GLU A 213 -19.14 -5.12 -18.35
C GLU A 213 -20.13 -4.73 -19.46
N SER A 214 -19.62 -4.14 -20.54
CA SER A 214 -20.42 -3.60 -21.65
C SER A 214 -21.16 -4.67 -22.46
N ASP A 215 -20.77 -5.93 -22.29
CA ASP A 215 -21.42 -7.12 -22.82
C ASP A 215 -22.64 -7.56 -22.00
N LEU A 216 -22.68 -7.24 -20.70
CA LEU A 216 -23.82 -7.52 -19.82
C LEU A 216 -24.76 -6.32 -19.67
N TYR A 217 -24.23 -5.10 -19.68
CA TYR A 217 -24.99 -3.87 -19.44
C TYR A 217 -24.78 -2.87 -20.59
N PRO A 218 -25.84 -2.40 -21.27
CA PRO A 218 -25.75 -1.44 -22.39
C PRO A 218 -25.55 0.00 -21.87
N ILE A 219 -24.61 0.20 -20.95
CA ILE A 219 -24.32 1.49 -20.32
C ILE A 219 -23.13 2.13 -21.05
N ASP A 220 -23.28 3.40 -21.41
CA ASP A 220 -22.26 4.21 -22.07
C ASP A 220 -22.06 5.55 -21.36
N ALA A 221 -21.12 6.37 -21.84
CA ALA A 221 -20.78 7.66 -21.24
C ALA A 221 -21.92 8.72 -21.30
N SER A 222 -23.00 8.47 -22.04
CA SER A 222 -24.17 9.36 -22.11
C SER A 222 -25.17 9.14 -20.96
N TRP A 223 -25.00 8.06 -20.20
CA TRP A 223 -25.87 7.76 -19.06
C TRP A 223 -25.65 8.76 -17.92
N THR A 224 -26.75 9.14 -17.27
CA THR A 224 -26.73 10.04 -16.11
C THR A 224 -26.67 9.21 -14.84
N VAL A 225 -25.77 9.59 -13.93
CA VAL A 225 -25.66 8.99 -12.59
C VAL A 225 -26.34 9.91 -11.59
N THR A 226 -27.28 9.35 -10.83
CA THR A 226 -27.93 10.02 -9.70
C THR A 226 -27.77 9.20 -8.44
N VAL A 227 -27.45 9.87 -7.34
CA VAL A 227 -27.31 9.26 -6.02
C VAL A 227 -28.45 9.76 -5.15
N GLU A 228 -29.14 8.86 -4.45
CA GLU A 228 -30.26 9.22 -3.57
C GLU A 228 -29.81 10.08 -2.39
N HIS A 229 -28.73 9.68 -1.72
CA HIS A 229 -28.12 10.39 -0.61
C HIS A 229 -26.69 10.86 -0.97
N PRO A 230 -26.53 12.03 -1.61
CA PRO A 230 -25.22 12.54 -2.02
C PRO A 230 -24.26 12.88 -0.87
N GLU A 231 -24.79 12.97 0.36
CA GLU A 231 -24.04 13.08 1.60
C GLU A 231 -23.36 11.76 2.02
N VAL A 232 -23.93 10.61 1.62
CA VAL A 232 -23.40 9.27 1.91
C VAL A 232 -22.36 8.89 0.86
N CYS A 233 -22.64 9.11 -0.43
CA CYS A 233 -21.70 8.82 -1.51
C CYS A 233 -21.79 9.78 -2.70
N ARG A 234 -20.76 9.83 -3.53
CA ARG A 234 -20.78 10.46 -4.85
C ARG A 234 -20.40 9.45 -5.91
N ALA A 235 -21.15 9.41 -7.01
CA ALA A 235 -20.89 8.48 -8.10
C ALA A 235 -20.73 9.22 -9.44
N GLU A 236 -19.74 8.84 -10.23
CA GLU A 236 -19.50 9.38 -11.57
C GLU A 236 -19.05 8.29 -12.55
N LEU A 237 -19.50 8.38 -13.80
CA LEU A 237 -18.98 7.54 -14.87
C LEU A 237 -17.66 8.11 -15.37
N THR A 238 -16.64 7.27 -15.45
CA THR A 238 -15.30 7.64 -15.94
C THR A 238 -14.90 6.73 -17.07
N ASP A 239 -14.41 7.31 -18.17
CA ASP A 239 -13.73 6.58 -19.24
C ASP A 239 -12.21 6.74 -19.04
N GLU A 240 -11.49 5.63 -18.86
CA GLU A 240 -10.03 5.62 -18.82
C GLU A 240 -9.48 5.25 -20.21
N ASN A 241 -8.36 5.87 -20.62
CA ASN A 241 -7.69 5.76 -21.92
C ASN A 241 -7.49 4.30 -22.44
N GLY A 242 -8.57 3.71 -22.94
CA GLY A 242 -8.68 2.28 -23.26
C GLY A 242 -10.11 1.79 -23.52
N GLY A 243 -11.14 2.60 -23.25
CA GLY A 243 -12.53 2.38 -23.70
C GLY A 243 -13.38 1.49 -22.80
N ALA A 244 -12.93 1.20 -21.59
CA ALA A 244 -13.72 0.47 -20.58
C ALA A 244 -14.37 1.46 -19.61
N LEU A 245 -15.70 1.52 -19.62
CA LEU A 245 -16.48 2.39 -18.75
C LEU A 245 -16.44 1.90 -17.30
N ARG A 246 -16.22 2.82 -16.35
CA ARG A 246 -16.21 2.51 -14.91
C ARG A 246 -17.14 3.44 -14.16
N LEU A 247 -17.83 2.90 -13.16
CA LEU A 247 -18.54 3.68 -12.15
C LEU A 247 -17.60 3.93 -10.96
N LYS A 248 -17.18 5.18 -10.79
CA LYS A 248 -16.37 5.62 -9.65
C LYS A 248 -17.31 6.04 -8.53
N ILE A 249 -17.25 5.35 -7.40
CA ILE A 249 -18.08 5.58 -6.21
C ILE A 249 -17.17 6.11 -5.10
N SER A 250 -17.42 7.31 -4.60
CA SER A 250 -16.70 7.93 -3.50
C SER A 250 -17.58 7.95 -2.26
N LEU A 251 -17.23 7.15 -1.26
CA LEU A 251 -17.97 7.02 0.01
C LEU A 251 -17.55 8.15 0.95
N LEU A 252 -18.49 8.98 1.37
CA LEU A 252 -18.24 10.20 2.14
C LEU A 252 -18.63 10.06 3.61
N GLN A 253 -19.78 9.48 3.89
CA GLN A 253 -20.32 9.34 5.24
C GLN A 253 -21.04 8.01 5.42
N ALA A 254 -20.90 7.40 6.60
CA ALA A 254 -21.58 6.16 6.91
C ALA A 254 -23.11 6.33 6.81
N GLY A 255 -23.74 5.43 6.05
CA GLY A 255 -25.14 5.42 5.68
C GLY A 255 -25.36 4.45 4.52
N ASP A 256 -26.62 4.19 4.21
CA ASP A 256 -27.05 3.41 3.06
C ASP A 256 -27.58 4.36 1.98
N THR A 257 -27.27 4.09 0.72
CA THR A 257 -27.77 4.86 -0.42
C THR A 257 -27.81 4.01 -1.67
N ASP A 258 -28.73 4.36 -2.57
CA ASP A 258 -28.77 3.78 -3.89
C ASP A 258 -28.13 4.70 -4.92
N ILE A 259 -27.45 4.09 -5.89
CA ILE A 259 -26.94 4.76 -7.09
C ILE A 259 -27.79 4.29 -8.26
N TYR A 260 -28.30 5.24 -9.02
CA TYR A 260 -29.10 5.00 -10.21
C TYR A 260 -28.35 5.47 -11.45
N LEU A 261 -28.29 4.62 -12.47
CA LEU A 261 -27.81 4.97 -13.80
C LEU A 261 -29.00 4.95 -14.75
N THR A 262 -29.25 6.06 -15.44
CA THR A 262 -30.38 6.19 -16.37
C THR A 262 -29.98 6.81 -17.69
N ASN A 263 -30.56 6.32 -18.79
CA ASN A 263 -30.53 6.98 -20.11
C ASN A 263 -31.90 7.53 -20.53
N GLY A 264 -32.84 7.60 -19.58
CA GLY A 264 -34.23 8.01 -19.81
C GLY A 264 -35.18 6.89 -20.26
N THR A 265 -34.66 5.73 -20.70
CA THR A 265 -35.47 4.56 -21.08
C THR A 265 -35.25 3.38 -20.15
N LEU A 266 -34.00 3.11 -19.81
CA LEU A 266 -33.58 2.06 -18.89
C LEU A 266 -32.99 2.70 -17.64
N THR A 267 -33.21 2.05 -16.50
CA THR A 267 -32.63 2.46 -15.22
C THR A 267 -32.02 1.23 -14.57
N TYR A 268 -30.75 1.33 -14.19
CA TYR A 268 -30.08 0.35 -13.35
C TYR A 268 -29.85 0.95 -11.96
N SER A 269 -29.98 0.14 -10.92
CA SER A 269 -29.64 0.54 -9.55
C SER A 269 -28.60 -0.40 -8.95
N THR A 270 -27.80 0.15 -8.04
CA THR A 270 -26.94 -0.61 -7.14
C THR A 270 -27.06 -0.02 -5.74
N GLU A 271 -27.24 -0.88 -4.76
CA GLU A 271 -27.25 -0.49 -3.34
C GLU A 271 -25.80 -0.29 -2.87
N VAL A 272 -25.58 0.74 -2.07
CA VAL A 272 -24.29 1.05 -1.46
C VAL A 272 -24.49 1.27 0.03
N SER A 273 -23.93 0.38 0.84
CA SER A 273 -23.91 0.49 2.29
C SER A 273 -22.51 0.85 2.75
N TYR A 274 -22.36 1.99 3.40
CA TYR A 274 -21.11 2.39 4.05
C TYR A 274 -21.32 2.43 5.56
N PHE A 275 -20.64 1.58 6.32
CA PHE A 275 -20.92 1.42 7.74
C PHE A 275 -19.66 1.48 8.58
N LYS A 276 -19.84 1.85 9.85
CA LYS A 276 -18.77 1.86 10.84
C LYS A 276 -18.72 0.51 11.55
N SER A 277 -17.63 -0.22 11.34
CA SER A 277 -17.33 -1.47 12.04
C SER A 277 -16.39 -1.21 13.23
N GLY A 278 -16.32 -2.14 14.17
CA GLY A 278 -15.43 -2.05 15.35
C GLY A 278 -13.94 -1.89 14.99
N SER A 279 -13.54 -2.20 13.76
CA SER A 279 -12.18 -2.08 13.23
C SER A 279 -11.95 -0.89 12.28
N GLY A 280 -12.97 -0.08 11.96
CA GLY A 280 -12.86 1.02 11.00
C GLY A 280 -14.16 1.28 10.23
N TYR A 281 -14.04 1.72 8.98
CA TYR A 281 -15.18 1.83 8.06
C TYR A 281 -15.15 0.67 7.07
N GLY A 282 -16.30 0.05 6.82
CA GLY A 282 -16.50 -1.01 5.83
C GLY A 282 -17.57 -0.61 4.82
N TYR A 283 -17.58 -1.24 3.66
CA TYR A 283 -18.59 -0.98 2.63
C TYR A 283 -19.06 -2.28 1.99
N GLU A 284 -20.31 -2.28 1.55
CA GLU A 284 -20.92 -3.29 0.70
C GLU A 284 -21.52 -2.56 -0.51
N ILE A 285 -21.25 -3.08 -1.70
CA ILE A 285 -21.80 -2.56 -2.95
C ILE A 285 -22.46 -3.75 -3.64
N GLY A 286 -23.75 -3.61 -3.92
CA GLY A 286 -24.54 -4.63 -4.61
C GLY A 286 -24.16 -4.77 -6.09
N ASP A 287 -24.73 -5.77 -6.73
CA ASP A 287 -24.66 -5.90 -8.18
C ASP A 287 -25.60 -4.89 -8.86
N LEU A 288 -25.27 -4.52 -10.10
CA LEU A 288 -26.15 -3.72 -10.95
C LEU A 288 -27.40 -4.52 -11.31
N THR A 289 -28.57 -4.01 -10.91
CA THR A 289 -29.87 -4.61 -11.20
C THR A 289 -30.71 -3.67 -12.06
N GLU A 290 -31.40 -4.22 -13.07
CA GLU A 290 -32.33 -3.42 -13.88
C GLU A 290 -33.59 -3.12 -13.06
N VAL A 291 -33.88 -1.84 -12.88
CA VAL A 291 -35.12 -1.40 -12.24
C VAL A 291 -36.23 -1.54 -13.28
N THR A 292 -36.91 -2.68 -13.26
CA THR A 292 -38.07 -2.89 -14.13
C THR A 292 -39.20 -2.00 -13.63
N ASN A 293 -39.55 -0.96 -14.39
CA ASN A 293 -40.75 -0.16 -14.12
C ASN A 293 -41.99 -1.05 -14.23
N GLY A 294 -42.43 -1.62 -13.11
CA GLY A 294 -43.70 -2.34 -12.98
C GLY A 294 -44.85 -1.37 -12.73
N SER A 295 -45.74 -1.21 -13.73
CA SER A 295 -47.11 -0.64 -13.71
C SER A 295 -47.27 0.81 -13.22
N ALA A 296 -47.67 1.80 -14.03
CA ALA A 296 -49.00 1.97 -14.63
C ALA A 296 -50.11 1.01 -14.14
N ALA A 297 -50.75 1.35 -13.03
CA ALA A 297 -52.16 1.11 -12.62
C ALA A 297 -52.26 1.53 -11.12
N ASP A 298 -53.01 2.52 -10.65
CA ASP A 298 -54.17 3.29 -11.14
C ASP A 298 -54.04 4.78 -10.77
#